data_AF-A0A950UWZ1-F1
#
_entry.id   AF-A0A950UWZ1-F1
#
_cell.length_a   1.000
_cell.length_b   1.000
_cell.length_c   1.000
_cell.angle_alpha   90.00
_cell.angle_beta   90.00
_cell.angle_gamma   90.00
#
_symmetry.space_group_name_H-M   'P 1'
#
loop_
_entity.id
_entity.type
_entity.pdbx_description
1 polymer ?
#
loop_
_entity_poly.entity_id
_entity_poly.type
_entity_poly.pdbx_seq_one_letter_code
_entity_poly.pdbx_strand_id
1 'polypeptide(L)'
;MIEHADIQPLRHHLLRRSSARAAILEAGRTLATREGVNQLSLSAVAAEAGFGPSTVFGHFRNKDELLLAVVAEDLSSLAAL
;
A
#
# COMPACT_ATOMS: atom_id res chain seq x y z
N MET A 1 20.75 -31.30 -16.63
CA MET A 1 21.15 -30.32 -15.61
C MET A 1 20.27 -29.11 -15.78
N ILE A 2 19.27 -28.94 -14.91
CA ILE A 2 18.50 -27.70 -14.83
C ILE A 2 18.95 -27.06 -13.52
N GLU A 3 19.68 -25.95 -13.61
CA GLU A 3 20.04 -25.14 -12.45
C GLU A 3 18.75 -24.72 -11.74
N HIS A 4 18.67 -25.03 -10.46
CA HIS A 4 17.62 -24.54 -9.57
C HIS A 4 17.86 -23.03 -9.42
N ALA A 5 17.26 -22.22 -10.29
CA ALA A 5 17.29 -20.78 -10.17
C ALA A 5 16.85 -20.40 -8.75
N ASP A 6 17.72 -19.73 -8.01
CA ASP A 6 17.50 -19.35 -6.63
C ASP A 6 16.27 -18.42 -6.55
N ILE A 7 15.15 -18.93 -6.02
CA ILE A 7 13.87 -18.20 -5.90
C ILE A 7 13.86 -17.26 -4.68
N GLN A 8 14.88 -17.35 -3.82
CA GLN A 8 15.01 -16.57 -2.59
C GLN A 8 15.04 -15.04 -2.80
N PRO A 9 15.77 -14.48 -3.78
CA PRO A 9 15.76 -13.03 -4.06
C PRO A 9 14.39 -12.48 -4.51
N LEU A 10 13.62 -13.23 -5.31
CA LEU A 10 12.29 -12.81 -5.75
C LEU A 10 11.29 -12.76 -4.58
N ARG A 11 11.33 -13.76 -3.71
CA ARG A 11 10.46 -13.83 -2.51
C ARG A 11 10.65 -12.62 -1.61
N HIS A 12 11.89 -12.24 -1.29
CA HIS A 12 12.15 -11.11 -0.40
C HIS A 12 11.65 -9.78 -0.98
N HIS A 13 11.78 -9.59 -2.30
CA HIS A 13 11.24 -8.41 -3.00
C HIS A 13 9.71 -8.33 -2.93
N LEU A 14 9.02 -9.44 -3.18
CA LEU A 14 7.56 -9.51 -3.12
C LEU A 14 7.05 -9.24 -1.70
N LEU A 15 7.71 -9.82 -0.67
CA LEU A 15 7.38 -9.59 0.73
C LEU A 15 7.55 -8.12 1.15
N ARG A 16 8.64 -7.47 0.70
CA ARG A 16 8.84 -6.04 0.93
C ARG A 16 7.80 -5.18 0.21
N ARG A 17 7.44 -5.55 -1.02
CA ARG A 17 6.41 -4.85 -1.78
C ARG A 17 5.03 -5.02 -1.13
N SER A 18 4.70 -6.20 -0.62
CA SER A 18 3.46 -6.42 0.12
C SER A 18 3.43 -5.68 1.46
N SER A 19 4.54 -5.66 2.20
CA SER A 19 4.61 -4.93 3.47
C SER A 19 4.51 -3.42 3.26
N ALA A 20 5.15 -2.89 2.21
CA ALA A 20 5.00 -1.49 1.82
C ALA A 20 3.54 -1.17 1.44
N ARG A 21 2.91 -2.02 0.62
CA ARG A 21 1.49 -1.82 0.23
C ARG A 21 0.58 -1.76 1.45
N ALA A 22 0.72 -2.69 2.40
CA ALA A 22 -0.10 -2.71 3.62
C ALA A 22 0.09 -1.44 4.46
N ALA A 23 1.34 -1.02 4.68
CA ALA A 23 1.65 0.19 5.43
C ALA A 23 1.11 1.47 4.75
N ILE A 24 1.14 1.54 3.42
CA ILE A 24 0.56 2.65 2.65
C ILE A 24 -0.96 2.71 2.82
N LEU A 25 -1.64 1.57 2.82
CA LEU A 25 -3.09 1.52 3.00
C LEU A 25 -3.50 1.92 4.42
N GLU A 26 -2.75 1.48 5.42
CA GLU A 26 -2.99 1.87 6.81
C GLU A 26 -2.77 3.37 7.04
N ALA A 27 -1.72 3.95 6.45
CA ALA A 27 -1.51 5.40 6.45
C ALA A 27 -2.65 6.15 5.74
N GLY A 28 -3.11 5.63 4.60
CA GLY A 28 -4.25 6.18 3.86
C GLY A 28 -5.52 6.19 4.70
N ARG A 29 -5.82 5.09 5.39
CA ARG A 29 -6.95 4.97 6.33
C ARG A 29 -6.84 5.96 7.48
N THR A 30 -5.67 6.06 8.09
CA THR A 30 -5.39 6.95 9.21
C THR A 30 -5.65 8.40 8.81
N LEU A 31 -5.10 8.84 7.68
CA LEU A 31 -5.29 10.19 7.16
C LEU A 31 -6.75 10.47 6.77
N ALA A 32 -7.40 9.53 6.07
CA ALA A 32 -8.79 9.69 5.66
C ALA A 32 -9.73 9.84 6.85
N THR A 33 -9.47 9.09 7.93
CA THR A 33 -10.25 9.16 9.18
C THR A 33 -9.97 10.44 9.96
N ARG A 34 -8.70 10.85 10.04
CA ARG A 34 -8.26 12.02 10.82
C ARG A 34 -8.63 13.36 10.17
N GLU A 35 -8.49 13.47 8.85
CA GLU A 35 -8.50 14.74 8.13
C GLU A 35 -9.58 14.80 7.03
N GLY A 36 -10.23 13.67 6.75
CA GLY A 36 -11.18 13.54 5.65
C GLY A 36 -10.52 13.28 4.29
N VAL A 37 -11.27 12.62 3.40
CA VAL A 37 -10.77 12.17 2.08
C VAL A 37 -10.35 13.31 1.13
N ASN A 38 -10.85 14.53 1.34
CA ASN A 38 -10.52 15.67 0.50
C ASN A 38 -9.10 16.19 0.74
N GLN A 39 -8.62 16.08 1.98
CA GLN A 39 -7.27 16.54 2.37
C GLN A 39 -6.18 15.49 2.09
N LEU A 40 -6.58 14.27 1.70
CA LEU A 40 -5.65 13.18 1.44
C LEU A 40 -4.89 13.40 0.11
N SER A 41 -3.58 13.15 0.13
CA SER A 41 -2.73 13.14 -1.07
C SER A 41 -1.71 12.01 -1.00
N LEU A 42 -1.22 11.52 -2.14
CA LEU A 42 -0.21 10.45 -2.16
C LEU A 42 1.08 10.86 -1.44
N SER A 43 1.45 12.14 -1.49
CA SER A 43 2.62 12.66 -0.76
C SER A 43 2.42 12.66 0.75
N ALA A 44 1.24 13.06 1.24
CA ALA A 44 0.92 13.00 2.67
C ALA A 44 0.90 11.56 3.18
N VAL A 45 0.36 10.64 2.39
CA VAL A 45 0.35 9.20 2.70
C VAL A 45 1.76 8.64 2.75
N ALA A 46 2.63 9.02 1.81
CA ALA A 46 4.03 8.61 1.82
C ALA A 46 4.72 9.04 3.12
N ALA A 47 4.51 10.29 3.55
CA ALA A 47 5.07 10.82 4.79
C ALA A 47 4.55 10.08 6.02
N GLU A 48 3.23 9.87 6.12
CA GLU A 48 2.60 9.13 7.22
C GLU A 48 3.08 7.65 7.28
N ALA A 49 3.26 7.01 6.11
CA ALA A 49 3.74 5.63 6.01
C ALA A 49 5.26 5.46 6.19
N GLY A 50 6.02 6.56 6.31
CA GLY A 50 7.48 6.53 6.44
C GLY A 50 8.22 6.12 5.16
N PHE A 51 7.61 6.33 3.98
CA PHE A 51 8.22 6.01 2.69
C PHE A 51 8.52 7.26 1.86
N GLY A 52 9.49 7.13 0.95
CA GLY A 52 9.70 8.13 -0.10
C GLY A 52 8.52 8.17 -1.08
N PRO A 53 8.21 9.33 -1.70
CA PRO A 53 7.08 9.47 -2.62
C PRO A 53 7.07 8.42 -3.74
N SER A 54 8.25 8.11 -4.31
CA SER A 54 8.40 7.13 -5.39
C SER A 54 7.89 5.73 -5.01
N THR A 55 7.97 5.34 -3.74
CA THR A 55 7.42 4.06 -3.28
C THR A 55 5.91 4.06 -3.43
N VAL A 56 5.22 5.11 -2.96
CA VAL A 56 3.76 5.22 -3.06
C VAL A 56 3.31 5.33 -4.52
N PHE A 57 3.99 6.14 -5.33
CA PHE A 57 3.70 6.23 -6.76
C PHE A 57 3.91 4.90 -7.51
N GLY A 58 4.82 4.03 -7.02
CA GLY A 58 5.00 2.68 -7.54
C GLY A 58 3.89 1.69 -7.18
N HIS A 59 3.00 2.06 -6.25
CA HIS A 59 1.83 1.28 -5.84
C HIS A 59 0.51 1.85 -6.33
N PHE A 60 0.37 3.18 -6.34
CA PHE A 60 -0.86 3.89 -6.66
C PHE A 60 -0.58 5.07 -7.57
N ARG A 61 -1.32 5.19 -8.66
CA ARG A 61 -1.16 6.25 -9.67
C ARG A 61 -1.79 7.56 -9.23
N ASN A 62 -2.84 7.51 -8.42
CA ASN A 62 -3.57 8.68 -7.94
C ASN A 62 -4.30 8.40 -6.61
N LYS A 63 -4.89 9.46 -6.04
CA LYS A 63 -5.65 9.42 -4.78
C LYS A 63 -6.83 8.44 -4.83
N ASP A 64 -7.56 8.44 -5.94
CA ASP A 64 -8.78 7.65 -6.06
C ASP A 64 -8.48 6.15 -6.07
N GLU A 65 -7.41 5.73 -6.75
CA GLU A 65 -6.94 4.34 -6.76
C GLU A 65 -6.52 3.87 -5.35
N LEU A 66 -5.84 4.74 -4.59
CA LEU A 66 -5.50 4.45 -3.20
C LEU A 66 -6.76 4.29 -2.34
N LEU A 67 -7.71 5.23 -2.43
CA LEU A 67 -8.96 5.19 -1.65
C LEU A 67 -9.81 3.97 -1.99
N LEU A 68 -9.93 3.62 -3.28
CA LEU A 68 -10.61 2.41 -3.71
C LEU A 68 -9.98 1.15 -3.11
N ALA A 69 -8.65 1.09 -3.05
CA ALA A 69 -7.94 -0.04 -2.45
C ALA A 69 -8.16 -0.13 -0.93
N VAL A 70 -8.18 1.00 -0.22
CA VAL A 70 -8.51 1.05 1.22
C VAL A 70 -9.92 0.50 1.46
N VAL A 71 -10.91 1.00 0.72
CA VAL A 71 -12.31 0.56 0.85
C VAL A 71 -12.47 -0.93 0.50
N ALA A 72 -11.79 -1.40 -0.54
CA ALA A 72 -11.84 -2.80 -0.93
C ALA A 72 -11.28 -3.72 0.16
N GLU A 73 -10.19 -3.33 0.83
CA GLU A 73 -9.58 -4.10 1.91
C GLU A 73 -10.47 -4.12 3.16
N ASP A 74 -11.12 -3.00 3.48
CA ASP A 74 -12.09 -2.92 4.58
C ASP A 74 -13.30 -3.80 4.35
N LEU A 75 -13.89 -3.69 3.16
CA LEU A 75 -15.05 -4.49 2.81
C LEU A 75 -14.71 -5.98 2.85
N SER A 76 -13.51 -6.35 2.37
CA SER A 76 -13.02 -7.73 2.44
C SER A 76 -12.84 -8.19 3.89
N SER A 77 -12.34 -7.33 4.77
CA SER A 77 -12.14 -7.64 6.19
C SER A 77 -13.47 -7.81 6.92
N LEU A 78 -14.46 -6.95 6.65
CA LEU A 78 -15.82 -7.06 7.19
C LEU A 78 -16.54 -8.31 6.70
N ALA A 79 -16.35 -8.68 5.43
CA ALA A 79 -16.95 -9.88 4.84
C ALA A 79 -16.35 -11.20 5.39
N ALA A 80 -15.20 -11.14 6.06
CA ALA A 80 -14.52 -12.29 6.66
C ALA A 80 -14.86 -12.50 8.15
N LEU A 81 -15.70 -11.64 8.75
CA LEU A 81 -16.22 -11.79 10.11
C LEU A 81 -17.32 -12.86 10.18
#